data_AF-A0A960K208-F1
#
_entry.id   AF-A0A960K208-F1
#
_cell.length_a   1.000
_cell.length_b   1.000
_cell.length_c   1.000
_cell.angle_alpha   90.00
_cell.angle_beta   90.00
_cell.angle_gamma   90.00
#
_symmetry.space_group_name_H-M   'P 1'
#
loop_
_entity.id
_entity.type
_entity.pdbx_description
1 polymer ?
#
loop_
_entity_poly.entity_id
_entity_poly.type
_entity_poly.pdbx_seq_one_letter_code
_entity_poly.pdbx_strand_id
1 'polypeptide(L)'
;FSLFLGHPLGSYGKLDLTYSARYTDFSRADDTAEDFVLPQDGFTHRLTLEAKYNRSGYRLRAEGSLLQRSDWQPWGLPGSPELDAFDPDTEKYTLWNVAVAKTWWLPKFQKISTELEYLDGRNLDRFSKYQFGYFADSRTHGYQGDRVRAEDALAAHLSYGFEVGELLRLQAIGDVALANDAESGLEDELLAGFGIEGNFLGPWQTIVNLDLGVALAGPDDGFTVFLTFLKLFK
;
A
#
# COMPACT_ATOMS: atom_id res chain seq x y z
N PHE A 1 -2.98 -14.24 -12.68
CA PHE A 1 -2.29 -13.72 -13.87
C PHE A 1 -2.64 -12.26 -14.08
N SER A 2 -1.87 -11.51 -14.88
CA SER A 2 -2.13 -10.09 -15.15
C SER A 2 -1.88 -9.75 -16.61
N LEU A 3 -2.71 -8.86 -17.16
CA LEU A 3 -2.63 -8.28 -18.49
C LEU A 3 -2.50 -6.78 -18.37
N PHE A 4 -1.63 -6.18 -19.19
CA PHE A 4 -1.27 -4.76 -19.09
C PHE A 4 -1.37 -4.10 -20.46
N LEU A 5 -2.01 -2.94 -20.50
CA LEU A 5 -2.04 -2.05 -21.65
C LEU A 5 -1.69 -0.64 -21.21
N GLY A 6 -0.63 -0.06 -21.77
CA GLY A 6 -0.22 1.31 -21.46
C GLY A 6 -0.32 2.21 -22.69
N HIS A 7 -0.81 3.44 -22.50
CA HIS A 7 -0.89 4.46 -23.54
C HIS A 7 -0.26 5.77 -23.06
N PRO A 8 0.82 6.27 -23.72
CA PRO A 8 1.40 7.56 -23.37
C PRO A 8 0.44 8.71 -23.70
N LEU A 9 0.34 9.69 -22.81
CA LEU A 9 -0.42 10.93 -23.02
C LEU A 9 0.57 12.09 -23.16
N GLY A 10 1.02 12.33 -24.40
CA GLY A 10 2.07 13.29 -24.68
C GLY A 10 3.42 12.90 -24.04
N SER A 11 4.22 13.89 -23.64
CA SER A 11 5.59 13.65 -23.15
C SER A 11 5.69 13.37 -21.66
N TYR A 12 4.65 13.67 -20.89
CA TYR A 12 4.71 13.69 -19.43
C TYR A 12 3.62 12.85 -18.76
N GLY A 13 2.63 12.39 -19.53
CA GLY A 13 1.49 11.64 -19.02
C GLY A 13 1.48 10.20 -19.54
N LYS A 14 0.79 9.32 -18.82
CA LYS A 14 0.53 7.93 -19.22
C LYS A 14 -0.80 7.47 -18.62
N LEU A 15 -1.54 6.66 -19.38
CA LEU A 15 -2.64 5.85 -18.88
C LEU A 15 -2.22 4.38 -18.92
N ASP A 16 -2.53 3.66 -17.85
CA ASP A 16 -2.33 2.22 -17.73
C ASP A 16 -3.67 1.55 -17.43
N LEU A 17 -4.03 0.55 -18.22
CA LEU A 17 -5.16 -0.35 -17.96
C LEU A 17 -4.60 -1.72 -17.62
N THR A 18 -4.92 -2.21 -16.44
CA THR A 18 -4.48 -3.51 -15.94
C THR A 18 -5.68 -4.38 -15.62
N TYR A 19 -5.70 -5.60 -16.13
CA TYR A 19 -6.60 -6.64 -15.66
C TYR A 19 -5.79 -7.70 -14.92
N SER A 20 -6.22 -8.10 -13.73
CA SER A 20 -5.63 -9.23 -13.01
C SER A 20 -6.69 -10.17 -12.47
N ALA A 21 -6.32 -11.44 -12.37
CA ALA A 21 -7.11 -12.47 -11.70
C ALA A 21 -6.19 -13.19 -10.70
N ARG A 22 -6.58 -13.16 -9.42
CA ARG A 22 -5.86 -13.76 -8.30
C ARG A 22 -6.70 -14.87 -7.71
N TYR A 23 -6.16 -16.07 -7.57
CA TYR A 23 -6.78 -17.13 -6.78
C TYR A 23 -6.33 -17.00 -5.34
N THR A 24 -7.28 -17.06 -4.40
CA THR A 24 -7.01 -17.11 -2.96
C THR A 24 -7.55 -18.43 -2.42
N ASP A 25 -6.72 -19.10 -1.62
CA ASP A 25 -7.01 -20.34 -0.91
C ASP A 25 -6.96 -20.03 0.60
N PHE A 26 -8.05 -20.32 1.30
CA PHE A 26 -8.21 -20.13 2.74
C PHE A 26 -8.08 -21.47 3.44
N SER A 27 -7.15 -21.54 4.38
CA SER A 27 -6.91 -22.75 5.18
C SER A 27 -6.95 -22.44 6.67
N ARG A 28 -7.27 -23.46 7.47
CA ARG A 28 -7.23 -23.34 8.93
C ARG A 28 -5.76 -23.34 9.40
N ALA A 29 -5.46 -22.49 10.35
CA ALA A 29 -4.23 -22.51 11.14
C ALA A 29 -4.48 -23.11 12.53
N ASP A 30 -3.41 -23.36 13.29
CA ASP A 30 -3.48 -24.01 14.62
C ASP A 30 -4.30 -23.21 15.66
N ASP A 31 -4.47 -21.91 15.43
CA ASP A 31 -5.23 -20.97 16.26
C ASP A 31 -6.64 -20.65 15.71
N THR A 32 -7.02 -21.28 14.59
CA THR A 32 -8.37 -21.12 14.04
C THR A 32 -9.36 -21.88 14.92
N ALA A 33 -10.35 -21.18 15.48
CA ALA A 33 -11.39 -21.80 16.29
C ALA A 33 -12.13 -22.92 15.52
N GLU A 34 -12.49 -23.99 16.23
CA GLU A 34 -13.08 -25.19 15.63
C GLU A 34 -14.39 -24.90 14.87
N ASP A 35 -15.19 -23.97 15.38
CA ASP A 35 -16.48 -23.56 14.83
C ASP A 35 -16.38 -22.39 13.83
N PHE A 36 -15.18 -21.86 13.58
CA PHE A 36 -14.97 -20.80 12.60
C PHE A 36 -15.33 -21.28 11.18
N VAL A 37 -16.16 -20.52 10.47
CA VAL A 37 -16.46 -20.74 9.05
C VAL A 37 -15.47 -19.96 8.22
N LEU A 38 -14.63 -20.66 7.43
CA LEU A 38 -13.65 -20.01 6.56
C LEU A 38 -14.33 -19.29 5.39
N PRO A 39 -13.74 -18.18 4.90
CA PRO A 39 -14.13 -17.61 3.62
C PRO A 39 -13.95 -18.62 2.49
N GLN A 40 -14.74 -18.45 1.42
CA GLN A 40 -14.67 -19.33 0.27
C GLN A 40 -13.44 -19.05 -0.61
N ASP A 41 -12.80 -20.11 -1.08
CA ASP A 41 -11.73 -20.05 -2.06
C ASP A 41 -12.25 -19.59 -3.42
N GLY A 42 -11.48 -18.79 -4.13
CA GLY A 42 -11.94 -18.31 -5.43
C GLY A 42 -11.02 -17.34 -6.10
N PHE A 43 -11.43 -16.93 -7.30
CA PHE A 43 -10.76 -15.87 -8.03
C PHE A 43 -11.31 -14.51 -7.64
N THR A 44 -10.42 -13.56 -7.42
CA THR A 44 -10.72 -12.13 -7.45
C THR A 44 -10.23 -11.56 -8.77
N HIS A 45 -11.15 -11.00 -9.55
CA HIS A 45 -10.86 -10.26 -10.76
C HIS A 45 -10.74 -8.77 -10.41
N ARG A 46 -9.71 -8.10 -10.91
CA ARG A 46 -9.47 -6.67 -10.73
C ARG A 46 -9.21 -6.01 -12.08
N LEU A 47 -9.98 -4.99 -12.40
CA LEU A 47 -9.73 -4.09 -13.53
C LEU A 47 -9.32 -2.72 -12.97
N THR A 48 -8.12 -2.27 -13.29
CA THR A 48 -7.54 -1.04 -12.77
C THR A 48 -7.20 -0.10 -13.91
N LEU A 49 -7.66 1.15 -13.80
CA LEU A 49 -7.23 2.26 -14.65
C LEU A 49 -6.37 3.20 -13.81
N GLU A 50 -5.17 3.50 -14.30
CA GLU A 50 -4.23 4.39 -13.62
C GLU A 50 -3.78 5.50 -14.57
N ALA A 51 -3.86 6.74 -14.10
CA ALA A 51 -3.34 7.93 -14.77
C ALA A 51 -2.12 8.45 -14.02
N LYS A 52 -1.03 8.68 -14.76
CA LYS A 52 0.23 9.22 -14.24
C LYS A 52 0.60 10.49 -14.98
N TYR A 53 1.15 11.45 -14.25
CA TYR A 53 1.76 12.64 -14.82
C TYR A 53 3.04 13.00 -14.08
N ASN A 54 4.14 13.22 -14.81
CA ASN A 54 5.43 13.55 -14.23
C ASN A 54 6.10 14.70 -14.99
N ARG A 55 6.27 15.85 -14.35
CA ARG A 55 6.97 17.01 -14.96
C ARG A 55 7.58 17.93 -13.92
N SER A 56 8.84 18.32 -14.11
CA SER A 56 9.54 19.32 -13.28
C SER A 56 9.45 19.04 -11.77
N GLY A 57 9.56 17.77 -11.38
CA GLY A 57 9.45 17.31 -10.00
C GLY A 57 8.03 17.20 -9.46
N TYR A 58 7.01 17.60 -10.21
CA TYR A 58 5.62 17.24 -9.90
C TYR A 58 5.36 15.81 -10.36
N ARG A 59 4.70 15.04 -9.50
CA ARG A 59 4.18 13.70 -9.80
C ARG A 59 2.71 13.68 -9.39
N LEU A 60 1.84 13.28 -10.31
CA LEU A 60 0.41 13.04 -10.04
C LEU A 60 0.11 11.60 -10.39
N ARG A 61 -0.66 10.94 -9.53
CA ARG A 61 -1.16 9.60 -9.73
C ARG A 61 -2.65 9.60 -9.38
N ALA A 62 -3.47 8.99 -10.23
CA ALA A 62 -4.84 8.68 -9.91
C ALA A 62 -5.11 7.24 -10.37
N GLU A 63 -5.59 6.40 -9.48
CA GLU A 63 -5.90 5.00 -9.74
C GLU A 63 -7.34 4.73 -9.34
N GLY A 64 -8.07 3.98 -10.17
CA GLY A 64 -9.38 3.44 -9.85
C GLY A 64 -9.44 1.97 -10.24
N SER A 65 -10.00 1.15 -9.36
CA SER A 65 -10.09 -0.30 -9.51
C SER A 65 -11.52 -0.78 -9.29
N LEU A 66 -12.01 -1.62 -10.20
CA LEU A 66 -13.23 -2.40 -10.06
C LEU A 66 -12.83 -3.85 -9.74
N LEU A 67 -13.34 -4.38 -8.64
CA LEU A 67 -13.01 -5.73 -8.18
C LEU A 67 -14.28 -6.58 -8.07
N GLN A 68 -14.16 -7.85 -8.42
CA GLN A 68 -15.23 -8.83 -8.31
C GLN A 68 -14.65 -10.18 -7.89
N ARG A 69 -15.20 -10.76 -6.82
CA ARG A 69 -14.94 -12.15 -6.40
C ARG A 69 -15.83 -13.10 -7.19
N SER A 70 -15.33 -14.28 -7.54
CA SER A 70 -16.12 -15.28 -8.29
C SER A 70 -17.30 -15.84 -7.50
N ASP A 71 -17.16 -15.91 -6.18
CA ASP A 71 -18.17 -16.33 -5.23
C ASP A 71 -17.84 -15.69 -3.87
N TRP A 72 -18.86 -15.39 -3.07
CA TRP A 72 -18.71 -14.76 -1.77
C TRP A 72 -19.83 -15.20 -0.84
N GLN A 73 -19.47 -15.94 0.21
CA GLN A 73 -20.40 -16.55 1.16
C GLN A 73 -20.13 -16.06 2.58
N PRO A 74 -21.15 -16.11 3.48
CA PRO A 74 -20.96 -15.79 4.88
C PRO A 74 -19.82 -16.59 5.51
N TRP A 75 -18.96 -15.90 6.26
CA TRP A 75 -17.80 -16.47 6.95
C TRP A 75 -17.64 -15.79 8.33
N GLY A 76 -16.91 -16.43 9.23
CA GLY A 76 -16.72 -15.94 10.61
C GLY A 76 -17.16 -16.94 11.67
N LEU A 77 -17.17 -16.50 12.94
CA LEU A 77 -17.67 -17.29 14.05
C LEU A 77 -19.20 -17.23 14.13
N PRO A 78 -19.89 -18.32 14.50
CA PRO A 78 -21.33 -18.27 14.76
C PRO A 78 -21.69 -17.21 15.82
N GLY A 79 -22.58 -16.28 15.48
CA GLY A 79 -23.00 -15.19 16.36
C GLY A 79 -21.94 -14.10 16.59
N SER A 80 -20.94 -14.04 15.72
CA SER A 80 -19.96 -12.95 15.71
C SER A 80 -20.44 -11.78 14.87
N PRO A 81 -20.00 -10.55 15.21
CA PRO A 81 -20.27 -9.38 14.39
C PRO A 81 -19.86 -9.57 12.93
N GLU A 82 -18.78 -10.30 12.64
CA GLU A 82 -18.31 -10.54 11.27
C GLU A 82 -19.29 -11.37 10.44
N LEU A 83 -19.86 -12.41 11.03
CA LEU A 83 -20.86 -13.24 10.35
C LEU A 83 -22.19 -12.50 10.20
N ASP A 84 -22.57 -11.72 11.22
CA ASP A 84 -23.81 -10.93 11.23
C ASP A 84 -23.72 -9.69 10.32
N ALA A 85 -22.52 -9.14 10.13
CA ALA A 85 -22.22 -8.02 9.25
C ALA A 85 -21.87 -8.47 7.82
N PHE A 86 -22.00 -9.76 7.49
CA PHE A 86 -21.83 -10.21 6.12
C PHE A 86 -22.80 -9.49 5.20
N ASP A 87 -22.24 -8.82 4.19
CA ASP A 87 -22.99 -8.13 3.15
C ASP A 87 -22.64 -8.73 1.78
N PRO A 88 -23.60 -9.33 1.05
CA PRO A 88 -23.35 -9.87 -0.28
C PRO A 88 -22.90 -8.82 -1.30
N ASP A 89 -23.22 -7.53 -1.09
CA ASP A 89 -22.78 -6.45 -1.98
C ASP A 89 -21.26 -6.23 -1.92
N THR A 90 -20.57 -6.78 -0.92
CA THR A 90 -19.09 -6.80 -0.83
C THR A 90 -18.44 -7.78 -1.81
N GLU A 91 -19.19 -8.65 -2.50
CA GLU A 91 -18.65 -9.47 -3.61
C GLU A 91 -18.00 -8.58 -4.69
N LYS A 92 -18.57 -7.39 -4.90
CA LYS A 92 -18.09 -6.38 -5.85
C LYS A 92 -17.80 -5.09 -5.12
N TYR A 93 -16.55 -4.66 -5.22
CA TYR A 93 -16.08 -3.49 -4.51
C TYR A 93 -15.19 -2.64 -5.40
N THR A 94 -15.03 -1.40 -4.99
CA THR A 94 -14.21 -0.43 -5.73
C THR A 94 -13.20 0.20 -4.82
N LEU A 95 -12.00 0.43 -5.35
CA LEU A 95 -10.92 1.13 -4.67
C LEU A 95 -10.44 2.25 -5.58
N TRP A 96 -10.15 3.41 -5.02
CA TRP A 96 -9.48 4.48 -5.73
C TRP A 96 -8.48 5.24 -4.85
N ASN A 97 -7.46 5.76 -5.50
CA ASN A 97 -6.37 6.47 -4.85
C ASN A 97 -5.96 7.66 -5.72
N VAL A 98 -5.73 8.81 -5.09
CA VAL A 98 -5.12 9.97 -5.73
C VAL A 98 -3.92 10.42 -4.92
N ALA A 99 -2.77 10.58 -5.58
CA ALA A 99 -1.56 11.09 -4.98
C ALA A 99 -0.96 12.27 -5.75
N VAL A 100 -0.51 13.27 -5.02
CA VAL A 100 0.17 14.46 -5.54
C VAL A 100 1.49 14.64 -4.81
N ALA A 101 2.57 14.65 -5.56
CA ALA A 101 3.91 14.82 -5.03
C ALA A 101 4.67 15.96 -5.69
N LYS A 102 5.55 16.57 -4.90
CA LYS A 102 6.53 17.54 -5.36
C LYS A 102 7.91 17.22 -4.81
N THR A 103 8.88 17.15 -5.72
CA THR A 103 10.30 17.10 -5.40
C THR A 103 10.98 18.44 -5.70
N TRP A 104 11.83 18.87 -4.77
CA TRP A 104 12.79 19.95 -4.95
C TRP A 104 14.22 19.39 -4.91
N TRP A 105 15.02 19.77 -5.90
CA TRP A 105 16.45 19.46 -5.95
C TRP A 105 17.23 20.67 -5.43
N LEU A 106 18.00 20.43 -4.38
CA LEU A 106 18.82 21.43 -3.71
C LEU A 106 20.29 21.26 -4.12
N PRO A 107 21.15 22.28 -3.90
CA PRO A 107 22.58 22.14 -4.12
C PRO A 107 23.19 20.99 -3.30
N LYS A 108 24.35 20.50 -3.73
CA LYS A 108 25.10 19.44 -3.02
C LYS A 108 24.30 18.13 -2.88
N PHE A 109 23.68 17.69 -3.97
CA PHE A 109 23.04 16.37 -4.07
C PHE A 109 21.82 16.17 -3.15
N GLN A 110 21.29 17.25 -2.58
CA GLN A 110 20.18 17.18 -1.64
C GLN A 110 18.84 17.18 -2.38
N LYS A 111 17.87 16.48 -1.81
CA LYS A 111 16.51 16.40 -2.32
C LYS A 111 15.52 16.45 -1.17
N ILE A 112 14.48 17.26 -1.33
CA ILE A 112 13.29 17.24 -0.46
C ILE A 112 12.12 16.80 -1.33
N SER A 113 11.29 15.89 -0.85
CA SER A 113 10.02 15.55 -1.51
C SER A 113 8.88 15.53 -0.52
N THR A 114 7.73 16.01 -0.96
CA THR A 114 6.47 15.87 -0.24
C THR A 114 5.47 15.14 -1.13
N GLU A 115 4.61 14.34 -0.53
CA GLU A 115 3.50 13.64 -1.17
C GLU A 115 2.28 13.73 -0.27
N LEU A 116 1.12 13.97 -0.89
CA LEU A 116 -0.19 13.82 -0.28
C LEU A 116 -0.95 12.75 -1.05
N GLU A 117 -1.54 11.82 -0.33
CA GLU A 117 -2.27 10.68 -0.86
C GLU A 117 -3.65 10.61 -0.20
N TYR A 118 -4.67 10.33 -0.98
CA TYR A 118 -6.01 10.05 -0.49
C TYR A 118 -6.48 8.72 -1.07
N LEU A 119 -7.00 7.86 -0.19
CA LEU A 119 -7.50 6.52 -0.50
C LEU A 119 -8.96 6.46 -0.08
N ASP A 120 -9.80 5.85 -0.91
CA ASP A 120 -11.21 5.61 -0.57
C ASP A 120 -11.75 4.43 -1.39
N GLY A 121 -12.84 3.84 -0.92
CA GLY A 121 -13.45 2.68 -1.54
C GLY A 121 -14.91 2.51 -1.17
N ARG A 122 -15.53 1.49 -1.76
CA ARG A 122 -16.97 1.19 -1.54
C ARG A 122 -17.18 -0.30 -1.46
N ASN A 123 -18.14 -0.69 -0.63
CA ASN A 123 -18.53 -2.07 -0.35
C ASN A 123 -17.32 -2.89 0.13
N LEU A 124 -16.55 -2.32 1.07
CA LEU A 124 -15.34 -2.95 1.56
C LEU A 124 -15.66 -3.84 2.76
N ASP A 125 -15.16 -5.07 2.73
CA ASP A 125 -15.03 -5.95 3.89
C ASP A 125 -13.57 -5.99 4.37
N ARG A 126 -13.32 -6.67 5.50
CA ARG A 126 -11.99 -6.80 6.13
C ARG A 126 -10.85 -7.25 5.21
N PHE A 127 -11.12 -7.96 4.11
CA PHE A 127 -10.11 -8.45 3.17
C PHE A 127 -9.86 -7.52 1.99
N SER A 128 -10.65 -6.45 1.87
CA SER A 128 -10.61 -5.48 0.76
C SER A 128 -10.25 -4.06 1.20
N LYS A 129 -10.28 -3.78 2.51
CA LYS A 129 -9.86 -2.51 3.11
C LYS A 129 -8.36 -2.24 2.87
N TYR A 130 -8.02 -0.96 2.80
CA TYR A 130 -6.64 -0.51 2.65
C TYR A 130 -5.80 -0.88 3.85
N GLN A 131 -4.57 -1.29 3.61
CA GLN A 131 -3.62 -1.61 4.66
C GLN A 131 -2.51 -0.56 4.75
N PHE A 132 -1.88 -0.49 5.92
CA PHE A 132 -0.75 0.40 6.20
C PHE A 132 0.49 -0.40 6.56
N GLY A 133 1.62 -0.07 5.93
CA GLY A 133 2.90 -0.74 6.17
C GLY A 133 3.80 -0.76 4.94
N TYR A 134 4.90 -1.52 5.01
CA TYR A 134 5.92 -1.51 3.96
C TYR A 134 5.45 -2.10 2.61
N PHE A 135 4.69 -3.20 2.64
CA PHE A 135 4.16 -3.87 1.44
C PHE A 135 2.65 -3.63 1.23
N ALA A 136 2.12 -2.61 1.90
CA ALA A 136 0.69 -2.33 1.96
C ALA A 136 0.26 -1.32 0.88
N ASP A 137 -1.03 -0.97 0.85
CA ASP A 137 -1.58 -0.03 -0.13
C ASP A 137 -1.10 1.40 0.09
N SER A 138 -1.04 1.84 1.36
CA SER A 138 -0.41 3.09 1.76
C SER A 138 0.78 2.82 2.65
N ARG A 139 1.88 3.52 2.37
CA ARG A 139 3.12 3.30 3.08
C ARG A 139 3.15 4.12 4.36
N THR A 140 3.25 3.44 5.49
CA THR A 140 3.53 4.08 6.79
C THR A 140 4.73 3.37 7.41
N HIS A 141 5.87 4.06 7.57
CA HIS A 141 7.08 3.45 8.09
C HIS A 141 6.90 2.91 9.52
N GLY A 142 7.46 1.73 9.78
CA GLY A 142 7.40 1.08 11.09
C GLY A 142 6.14 0.26 11.35
N TYR A 143 5.10 0.43 10.53
CA TYR A 143 3.89 -0.38 10.61
C TYR A 143 4.10 -1.75 9.98
N GLN A 144 3.69 -2.78 10.71
CA GLN A 144 3.64 -4.14 10.19
C GLN A 144 2.39 -4.32 9.34
N GLY A 145 2.53 -5.06 8.23
CA GLY A 145 1.37 -5.39 7.38
C GLY A 145 0.27 -6.09 8.18
N ASP A 146 -0.97 -5.95 7.72
CA ASP A 146 -2.18 -6.56 8.32
C ASP A 146 -2.59 -6.08 9.73
N ARG A 147 -1.91 -5.08 10.33
CA ARG A 147 -2.29 -4.55 11.67
C ARG A 147 -3.40 -3.54 11.65
N VAL A 148 -3.36 -2.59 10.72
CA VAL A 148 -4.37 -1.54 10.57
C VAL A 148 -4.99 -1.66 9.20
N ARG A 149 -6.32 -1.63 9.18
CA ARG A 149 -7.12 -1.63 7.95
C ARG A 149 -8.13 -0.49 8.00
N ALA A 150 -8.33 0.19 6.88
CA ALA A 150 -9.24 1.32 6.78
C ALA A 150 -10.03 1.33 5.47
N GLU A 151 -11.20 1.92 5.50
CA GLU A 151 -12.05 2.15 4.32
C GLU A 151 -11.53 3.32 3.49
N ASP A 152 -11.13 4.39 4.18
CA ASP A 152 -10.51 5.57 3.59
C ASP A 152 -9.36 6.10 4.46
N ALA A 153 -8.47 6.86 3.82
CA ALA A 153 -7.43 7.56 4.54
C ALA A 153 -6.87 8.76 3.76
N LEU A 154 -6.43 9.76 4.52
CA LEU A 154 -5.61 10.86 4.03
C LEU A 154 -4.19 10.70 4.59
N ALA A 155 -3.21 10.51 3.71
CA ALA A 155 -1.81 10.35 4.06
C ALA A 155 -0.92 11.48 3.53
N ALA A 156 0.14 11.76 4.26
CA ALA A 156 1.17 12.74 3.93
C ALA A 156 2.55 12.14 4.18
N HIS A 157 3.43 12.29 3.20
CA HIS A 157 4.79 11.79 3.26
C HIS A 157 5.77 12.94 3.02
N LEU A 158 6.79 13.03 3.87
CA LEU A 158 7.87 13.99 3.73
C LEU A 158 9.20 13.25 3.74
N SER A 159 10.00 13.43 2.70
CA SER A 159 11.34 12.86 2.62
C SER A 159 12.42 13.92 2.41
N TYR A 160 13.55 13.72 3.05
CA TYR A 160 14.76 14.49 2.86
C TYR A 160 15.95 13.54 2.71
N GLY A 161 16.74 13.72 1.65
CA GLY A 161 17.83 12.82 1.37
C GLY A 161 18.91 13.38 0.46
N PHE A 162 19.91 12.53 0.24
CA PHE A 162 21.09 12.80 -0.56
C PHE A 162 21.23 11.75 -1.67
N GLU A 163 21.60 12.18 -2.86
CA GLU A 163 21.82 11.32 -4.02
C GLU A 163 23.18 11.61 -4.69
N VAL A 164 24.19 10.82 -4.33
CA VAL A 164 25.56 11.00 -4.84
C VAL A 164 25.76 10.09 -6.05
N GLY A 165 25.37 10.60 -7.22
CA GLY A 165 25.46 9.87 -8.50
C GLY A 165 24.68 8.56 -8.44
N GLU A 166 25.31 7.48 -8.92
CA GLU A 166 24.74 6.12 -8.88
C GLU A 166 25.18 5.31 -7.66
N LEU A 167 26.02 5.89 -6.78
CA LEU A 167 26.71 5.14 -5.73
C LEU A 167 25.90 5.05 -4.43
N LEU A 168 25.21 6.14 -4.07
CA LEU A 168 24.54 6.28 -2.79
C LEU A 168 23.29 7.12 -2.92
N ARG A 169 22.19 6.56 -2.45
CA ARG A 169 20.95 7.25 -2.10
C ARG A 169 20.65 6.97 -0.64
N LEU A 170 20.40 8.00 0.14
CA LEU A 170 20.00 7.88 1.54
C LEU A 170 18.97 8.97 1.85
N GLN A 171 17.85 8.58 2.45
CA GLN A 171 16.77 9.50 2.80
C GLN A 171 16.16 9.17 4.14
N ALA A 172 15.80 10.20 4.89
CA ALA A 172 14.93 10.13 6.05
C ALA A 172 13.51 10.49 5.62
N ILE A 173 12.52 9.80 6.18
CA ILE A 173 11.11 9.91 5.78
C ILE A 173 10.25 9.99 7.03
N GLY A 174 9.29 10.90 7.03
CA GLY A 174 8.20 10.94 8.00
C GLY A 174 6.87 10.77 7.28
N ASP A 175 6.04 9.88 7.82
CA ASP A 175 4.68 9.61 7.32
C ASP A 175 3.66 9.93 8.39
N VAL A 176 2.52 10.46 7.94
CA VAL A 176 1.32 10.64 8.75
C VAL A 176 0.12 10.23 7.92
N ALA A 177 -0.80 9.45 8.48
CA ALA A 177 -2.09 9.15 7.90
C ALA A 177 -3.20 9.35 8.93
N LEU A 178 -4.36 9.81 8.46
CA LEU A 178 -5.62 9.79 9.20
C LEU A 178 -6.49 8.74 8.53
N ALA A 179 -6.86 7.71 9.27
CA ALA A 179 -7.55 6.53 8.76
C ALA A 179 -8.95 6.41 9.37
N ASN A 180 -9.93 6.09 8.53
CA ASN A 180 -11.33 5.91 8.93
C ASN A 180 -11.83 4.51 8.61
N ASP A 181 -12.60 3.94 9.53
CA ASP A 181 -13.23 2.64 9.37
C ASP A 181 -14.43 2.51 10.31
N ALA A 182 -15.64 2.51 9.76
CA ALA A 182 -16.84 2.47 10.60
C ALA A 182 -17.01 1.13 11.34
N GLU A 183 -16.58 0.02 10.73
CA GLU A 183 -16.73 -1.32 11.29
C GLU A 183 -15.84 -1.55 12.52
N SER A 184 -14.58 -1.11 12.49
CA SER A 184 -13.66 -1.20 13.61
C SER A 184 -13.69 0.02 14.55
N GLY A 185 -14.41 1.08 14.18
CA GLY A 185 -14.57 2.29 14.97
C GLY A 185 -13.40 3.27 14.88
N LEU A 186 -12.64 3.24 13.77
CA LEU A 186 -11.59 4.24 13.51
C LEU A 186 -12.25 5.53 13.03
N GLU A 187 -12.03 6.62 13.77
CA GLU A 187 -12.47 7.97 13.43
C GLU A 187 -11.25 8.90 13.41
N ASP A 188 -10.79 9.26 12.22
CA ASP A 188 -9.55 10.02 11.97
C ASP A 188 -8.37 9.48 12.79
N GLU A 189 -8.22 8.15 12.85
CA GLU A 189 -7.17 7.51 13.65
C GLU A 189 -5.80 7.91 13.10
N LEU A 190 -4.97 8.47 13.98
CA LEU A 190 -3.65 8.96 13.62
C LEU A 190 -2.65 7.81 13.53
N LEU A 191 -2.16 7.56 12.32
CA LEU A 191 -1.03 6.67 12.07
C LEU A 191 0.20 7.52 11.76
N ALA A 192 1.29 7.37 12.50
CA ALA A 192 2.52 8.11 12.21
C ALA A 192 3.75 7.20 12.26
N GLY A 193 4.67 7.42 11.33
CA GLY A 193 5.87 6.63 11.16
C GLY A 193 7.08 7.47 10.80
N PHE A 194 8.27 6.99 11.16
CA PHE A 194 9.53 7.54 10.67
C PHE A 194 10.41 6.44 10.14
N GLY A 195 11.13 6.73 9.06
CA GLY A 195 12.03 5.76 8.46
C GLY A 195 13.28 6.34 7.84
N ILE A 196 14.21 5.43 7.56
CA ILE A 196 15.43 5.68 6.80
C ILE A 196 15.47 4.67 5.67
N GLU A 197 15.57 5.18 4.44
CA GLU A 197 15.77 4.35 3.27
C GLU A 197 17.11 4.63 2.63
N GLY A 198 17.75 3.57 2.11
CA GLY A 198 19.01 3.71 1.41
C GLY A 198 19.18 2.71 0.28
N ASN A 199 19.87 3.13 -0.76
CA ASN A 199 20.37 2.27 -1.82
C ASN A 199 21.86 2.58 -2.04
N PHE A 200 22.71 1.57 -2.00
CA PHE A 200 24.13 1.75 -2.27
C PHE A 200 24.78 0.51 -2.87
N LEU A 201 25.90 0.73 -3.58
CA LEU A 201 26.75 -0.35 -4.06
C LEU A 201 27.59 -0.91 -2.92
N GLY A 202 27.35 -2.17 -2.58
CA GLY A 202 28.15 -2.96 -1.66
C GLY A 202 29.30 -3.70 -2.35
N PRO A 203 30.11 -4.45 -1.56
CA PRO A 203 31.17 -5.30 -2.08
C PRO A 203 30.68 -6.29 -3.14
N TRP A 204 31.60 -6.73 -4.01
CA TRP A 204 31.36 -7.76 -5.03
C TRP A 204 30.20 -7.48 -6.01
N GLN A 205 30.00 -6.21 -6.38
CA GLN A 205 28.93 -5.79 -7.29
C GLN A 205 27.54 -6.13 -6.75
N THR A 206 27.35 -5.96 -5.44
CA THR A 206 26.05 -6.12 -4.80
C THR A 206 25.37 -4.76 -4.70
N ILE A 207 24.07 -4.68 -5.01
CA ILE A 207 23.23 -3.55 -4.64
C ILE A 207 22.58 -3.89 -3.31
N VAL A 208 22.73 -3.00 -2.33
CA VAL A 208 22.08 -3.10 -1.03
C VAL A 208 20.92 -2.12 -1.00
N ASN A 209 19.72 -2.62 -0.74
CA ASN A 209 18.55 -1.80 -0.40
C ASN A 209 18.28 -1.96 1.10
N LEU A 210 18.20 -0.82 1.77
CA LEU A 210 17.90 -0.69 3.19
C LEU A 210 16.60 0.07 3.36
N ASP A 211 15.74 -0.47 4.21
CA ASP A 211 14.55 0.20 4.71
C ASP A 211 14.42 -0.06 6.21
N LEU A 212 14.39 1.01 6.99
CA LEU A 212 14.19 0.95 8.42
C LEU A 212 13.02 1.85 8.77
N GLY A 213 12.11 1.37 9.61
CA GLY A 213 10.96 2.14 10.05
C GLY A 213 10.65 1.92 11.52
N VAL A 214 10.12 2.95 12.17
CA VAL A 214 9.57 2.90 13.53
C VAL A 214 8.23 3.59 13.56
N ALA A 215 7.23 2.95 14.18
CA ALA A 215 5.95 3.57 14.43
C ALA A 215 6.10 4.61 15.56
N LEU A 216 5.47 5.77 15.38
CA LEU A 216 5.56 6.91 16.31
C LEU A 216 4.23 7.22 17.01
N ALA A 217 3.10 6.97 16.33
CA ALA A 217 1.76 7.12 16.87
C ALA A 217 0.80 6.18 16.16
N GLY A 218 -0.33 5.90 16.80
CA GLY A 218 -1.38 4.98 16.35
C GLY A 218 -1.33 3.63 17.08
N PRO A 219 -2.09 2.63 16.61
CA PRO A 219 -2.28 1.36 17.30
C PRO A 219 -1.11 0.37 17.15
N ASP A 220 -0.11 0.66 16.29
CA ASP A 220 1.09 -0.14 16.14
C ASP A 220 2.28 0.50 16.87
N ASP A 221 3.05 -0.32 17.59
CA ASP A 221 4.27 0.07 18.33
C ASP A 221 5.53 -0.61 17.75
N GLY A 222 5.43 -1.09 16.51
CA GLY A 222 6.44 -1.88 15.83
C GLY A 222 7.65 -1.12 15.29
N PHE A 223 8.64 -1.91 14.90
CA PHE A 223 9.73 -1.50 14.00
C PHE A 223 9.80 -2.47 12.82
N THR A 224 10.20 -1.96 11.67
CA THR A 224 10.35 -2.73 10.43
C THR A 224 11.77 -2.62 9.92
N VAL A 225 12.34 -3.76 9.50
CA VAL A 225 13.64 -3.81 8.83
C VAL A 225 13.48 -4.60 7.55
N PHE A 226 13.75 -3.95 6.42
CA PHE A 226 13.84 -4.61 5.13
C PHE A 226 15.25 -4.40 4.56
N LEU A 227 15.91 -5.52 4.26
CA LEU A 227 17.27 -5.56 3.76
C LEU A 227 17.31 -6.50 2.56
N THR A 228 17.64 -5.97 1.39
CA THR A 228 17.80 -6.78 0.18
C THR A 228 19.19 -6.62 -0.39
N PHE A 229 19.80 -7.77 -0.72
CA PHE A 229 21.10 -7.85 -1.39
C PHE A 229 20.88 -8.42 -2.78
N LEU A 230 21.13 -7.62 -3.82
CA LEU A 230 21.04 -8.05 -5.20
C LEU A 230 22.44 -8.14 -5.80
N LYS A 231 22.88 -9.34 -6.17
CA LYS A 231 24.14 -9.53 -6.89
C LYS A 231 23.94 -9.21 -8.36
N LEU A 232 24.74 -8.29 -8.89
CA LEU A 232 24.78 -8.01 -10.32
C LEU A 232 25.56 -9.14 -11.00
N PHE A 233 24.86 -9.96 -11.78
CA PHE A 233 25.52 -10.93 -12.66
C PHE A 233 25.91 -10.23 -13.95
N LYS A 234 27.20 -10.27 -14.27
CA LYS A 234 27.73 -9.93 -15.59
C LYS A 234 27.94 -11.21 -16.40
#